data_AF-A0A1G6NDA5-F1
#
_entry.id   AF-A0A1G6NDA5-F1
#
_cell.length_a   1.000
_cell.length_b   1.000
_cell.length_c   1.000
_cell.angle_alpha   90.00
_cell.angle_beta   90.00
_cell.angle_gamma   90.00
#
_symmetry.space_group_name_H-M   'P 1'
#
loop_
_entity.id
_entity.type
_entity.pdbx_description
1 polymer ?
#
loop_
_entity_poly.entity_id
_entity_poly.type
_entity_poly.pdbx_seq_one_letter_code
_entity_poly.pdbx_strand_id
1 'polypeptide(L)'
;MRMRTIAAALGGIGVVSALLGAGPAASAEIPHMPLSESISSPLLVDCSSMTVNGRGYAQLHGIALCGADTIPLDQPLRVEAVGGEECGTASLTVTSRGGGLATIAWRVASTSGPIVDVELDAAFSGRAGGTMRRFSVREPTPHAAGATVAFLGVGRATATMSGTVETFAATCRIAPASVRVHLR
;
A
#
# COMPACT_ATOMS: atom_id res chain seq x y z
N MET A 1 34.46 -17.21 -60.20
CA MET A 1 35.78 -16.81 -59.69
C MET A 1 35.86 -17.17 -58.21
N ARG A 2 36.90 -17.92 -57.83
CA ARG A 2 37.29 -18.20 -56.43
C ARG A 2 38.13 -17.04 -55.89
N MET A 3 37.92 -16.67 -54.63
CA MET A 3 38.94 -16.22 -53.65
C MET A 3 38.22 -16.14 -52.28
N ARG A 4 38.53 -16.96 -51.25
CA ARG A 4 39.70 -16.90 -50.33
C ARG A 4 39.78 -15.52 -49.66
N THR A 5 39.84 -15.30 -48.34
CA THR A 5 40.36 -16.08 -47.19
C THR A 5 40.33 -15.18 -45.92
N ILE A 6 40.18 -15.78 -44.72
CA ILE A 6 40.96 -15.54 -43.45
C ILE A 6 40.87 -14.13 -42.81
N ALA A 7 40.92 -13.88 -41.49
CA ALA A 7 40.71 -14.55 -40.21
C ALA A 7 41.14 -13.52 -39.13
N ALA A 8 40.72 -13.76 -37.87
CA ALA A 8 41.35 -13.28 -36.62
C ALA A 8 41.20 -11.76 -36.32
N ALA A 9 41.15 -11.27 -35.08
CA ALA A 9 41.56 -11.84 -33.80
C ALA A 9 41.02 -11.01 -32.61
N LEU A 10 41.04 -11.65 -31.44
CA LEU A 10 41.45 -11.10 -30.12
C LEU A 10 40.57 -10.06 -29.39
N GLY A 11 40.04 -10.51 -28.24
CA GLY A 11 40.61 -10.12 -26.95
C GLY A 11 39.74 -9.23 -26.05
N GLY A 12 39.71 -9.55 -24.75
CA GLY A 12 39.45 -8.56 -23.69
C GLY A 12 38.48 -9.00 -22.60
N ILE A 13 39.04 -9.42 -21.47
CA ILE A 13 38.39 -9.81 -20.22
C ILE A 13 37.89 -8.59 -19.45
N GLY A 14 36.68 -8.72 -18.87
CA GLY A 14 36.37 -8.30 -17.50
C GLY A 14 35.81 -6.89 -17.30
N VAL A 15 34.57 -6.81 -16.80
CA VAL A 15 34.23 -6.05 -15.59
C VAL A 15 33.02 -6.74 -14.93
N VAL A 16 33.22 -7.19 -13.69
CA VAL A 16 32.17 -7.57 -12.74
C VAL A 16 31.37 -6.32 -12.40
N SER A 17 30.06 -6.33 -12.60
CA SER A 17 29.17 -5.30 -12.04
C SER A 17 28.02 -5.97 -11.31
N ALA A 18 28.24 -6.05 -10.00
CA ALA A 18 27.32 -5.84 -8.91
C ALA A 18 25.85 -6.24 -9.11
N LEU A 19 25.45 -7.21 -8.28
CA LEU A 19 24.10 -7.43 -7.80
C LEU A 19 23.37 -6.11 -7.51
N LEU A 20 22.49 -5.70 -8.43
CA LEU A 20 21.26 -5.02 -8.05
C LEU A 20 20.20 -6.11 -7.99
N GLY A 21 19.93 -6.56 -6.76
CA GLY A 21 18.73 -7.30 -6.45
C GLY A 21 17.53 -6.44 -6.83
N ALA A 22 17.06 -6.60 -8.07
CA ALA A 22 15.67 -6.40 -8.38
C ALA A 22 14.90 -7.39 -7.49
N GLY A 23 14.48 -6.93 -6.32
CA GLY A 23 13.41 -7.60 -5.58
C GLY A 23 12.30 -7.89 -6.57
N PRO A 24 11.62 -9.05 -6.48
CA PRO A 24 10.64 -9.43 -7.48
C PRO A 24 9.61 -8.31 -7.56
N ALA A 25 9.65 -7.56 -8.66
CA ALA A 25 8.49 -6.81 -9.10
C ALA A 25 7.48 -7.90 -9.43
N ALA A 26 6.67 -8.27 -8.43
CA ALA A 26 5.57 -9.18 -8.58
C ALA A 26 4.81 -8.67 -9.81
N SER A 27 4.86 -9.45 -10.89
CA SER A 27 4.01 -9.21 -12.03
C SER A 27 2.60 -9.42 -11.49
N ALA A 28 1.95 -8.34 -11.10
CA ALA A 28 0.59 -8.36 -10.60
C ALA A 28 -0.28 -8.81 -11.77
N GLU A 29 -0.50 -10.12 -11.85
CA GLU A 29 -1.50 -10.71 -12.71
C GLU A 29 -2.81 -9.99 -12.43
N ILE A 30 -3.44 -9.46 -13.48
CA ILE A 30 -4.67 -8.67 -13.32
C ILE A 30 -5.78 -9.67 -12.96
N PRO A 31 -6.30 -9.67 -11.71
CA PRO A 31 -7.29 -10.65 -11.36
C PRO A 31 -8.63 -10.21 -11.97
N HIS A 32 -9.30 -11.16 -12.62
CA HIS A 32 -10.64 -10.97 -13.16
C HIS A 32 -11.63 -11.20 -12.02
N MET A 33 -12.46 -10.20 -11.70
CA MET A 33 -13.48 -10.38 -10.67
C MET A 33 -14.78 -10.92 -11.28
N PRO A 34 -15.21 -12.15 -10.95
CA PRO A 34 -16.58 -12.57 -11.21
C PRO A 34 -17.57 -11.71 -10.42
N LEU A 35 -18.83 -11.80 -10.82
CA LEU A 35 -19.94 -11.14 -10.14
C LEU A 35 -19.92 -11.61 -8.67
N SER A 36 -19.72 -10.67 -7.73
CA SER A 36 -19.66 -10.90 -6.27
C SER A 36 -18.31 -11.33 -5.65
N GLU A 37 -17.20 -11.37 -6.39
CA GLU A 37 -15.87 -11.60 -5.77
C GLU A 37 -15.26 -10.31 -5.22
N SER A 38 -14.41 -10.47 -4.19
CA SER A 38 -13.64 -9.42 -3.54
C SER A 38 -12.14 -9.64 -3.68
N ILE A 39 -11.40 -8.58 -4.01
CA ILE A 39 -9.93 -8.54 -4.02
C ILE A 39 -9.47 -7.55 -2.97
N SER A 40 -8.45 -7.91 -2.20
CA SER A 40 -7.86 -7.03 -1.16
C SER A 40 -6.36 -6.85 -1.36
N SER A 41 -5.85 -5.68 -1.00
CA SER A 41 -4.41 -5.36 -1.01
C SER A 41 -4.04 -4.62 0.28
N PRO A 42 -2.91 -4.99 0.93
CA PRO A 42 -2.41 -4.26 2.09
C PRO A 42 -1.90 -2.87 1.69
N LEU A 43 -2.08 -1.90 2.58
CA LEU A 43 -1.72 -0.50 2.36
C LEU A 43 -0.39 -0.13 3.00
N LEU A 44 0.70 0.01 2.25
CA LEU A 44 1.99 0.37 2.85
C LEU A 44 1.89 1.67 3.67
N VAL A 45 2.39 1.66 4.91
CA VAL A 45 2.32 2.81 5.83
C VAL A 45 3.71 3.20 6.30
N ASP A 46 3.99 4.50 6.27
CA ASP A 46 5.15 5.12 6.88
C ASP A 46 4.71 5.78 8.21
N CYS A 47 5.06 5.13 9.33
CA CYS A 47 4.74 5.60 10.68
C CYS A 47 5.95 6.28 11.35
N SER A 48 6.90 6.83 10.58
CA SER A 48 8.13 7.44 11.09
C SER A 48 7.92 8.67 11.97
N SER A 49 6.78 9.34 11.87
CA SER A 49 6.36 10.42 12.78
C SER A 49 5.71 9.87 14.05
N MET A 50 6.54 9.36 14.97
CA MET A 50 6.10 9.01 16.31
C MET A 50 6.38 10.15 17.31
N THR A 51 5.39 10.50 18.12
CA THR A 51 5.54 11.55 19.14
C THR A 51 6.32 11.05 20.36
N VAL A 52 7.01 11.95 21.09
CA VAL A 52 7.72 11.60 22.33
C VAL A 52 6.76 11.04 23.39
N ASN A 53 5.55 11.61 23.46
CA ASN A 53 4.49 11.13 24.33
C ASN A 53 4.00 9.74 23.92
N GLY A 54 3.92 9.45 22.61
CA GLY A 54 3.57 8.14 22.07
C GLY A 54 4.55 7.05 22.47
N ARG A 55 5.86 7.32 22.39
CA ARG A 55 6.91 6.40 22.88
C ARG A 55 6.81 6.15 24.37
N GLY A 56 6.62 7.20 25.18
CA GLY A 56 6.48 7.08 26.62
C GLY A 56 5.25 6.26 27.01
N TYR A 57 4.12 6.49 26.35
CA TYR A 57 2.89 5.72 26.54
C TYR A 57 3.09 4.25 26.16
N ALA A 58 3.66 3.97 24.99
CA ALA A 58 3.95 2.61 24.56
C ALA A 58 4.86 1.86 25.54
N GLN A 59 5.92 2.51 26.03
CA GLN A 59 6.83 1.93 27.03
C GLN A 59 6.12 1.64 28.36
N LEU A 60 5.25 2.54 28.84
CA LEU A 60 4.48 2.34 30.07
C LEU A 60 3.48 1.18 29.96
N HIS A 61 2.97 0.92 28.76
CA HIS A 61 1.93 -0.07 28.51
C HIS A 61 2.43 -1.37 27.84
N GLY A 62 3.74 -1.49 27.62
CA GLY A 62 4.34 -2.68 26.99
C GLY A 62 3.86 -2.92 25.55
N ILE A 63 3.48 -1.85 24.84
CA ILE A 63 3.08 -1.90 23.44
C ILE A 63 4.36 -1.99 22.63
N ALA A 64 4.49 -3.05 21.83
CA ALA A 64 5.65 -3.18 20.96
C ALA A 64 5.50 -2.20 19.78
N LEU A 65 6.59 -1.52 19.49
CA LEU A 65 6.65 -0.52 18.43
C LEU A 65 7.60 -1.08 17.37
N CYS A 66 7.05 -1.59 16.27
CA CYS A 66 7.87 -2.27 15.26
C CYS A 66 9.03 -1.38 14.82
N GLY A 67 10.25 -1.84 15.12
CA GLY A 67 11.49 -1.12 14.85
C GLY A 67 11.83 -0.01 15.85
N ALA A 68 10.88 0.65 16.51
CA ALA A 68 11.17 1.83 17.34
C ALA A 68 11.91 1.52 18.64
N ASP A 69 11.74 0.33 19.21
CA ASP A 69 12.44 -0.11 20.43
C ASP A 69 13.95 -0.38 20.19
N THR A 70 14.34 -0.53 18.92
CA THR A 70 15.74 -0.84 18.52
C THR A 70 16.42 0.29 17.74
N ILE A 71 15.66 1.33 17.39
CA ILE A 71 16.14 2.48 16.64
C ILE A 71 16.40 3.63 17.63
N PRO A 72 17.63 4.18 17.69
CA PRO A 72 17.94 5.35 18.51
C PRO A 72 16.98 6.53 18.26
N LEU A 73 16.68 7.31 19.30
CA LEU A 73 15.72 8.43 19.26
C LEU A 73 16.04 9.50 18.18
N ASP A 74 17.29 9.55 17.71
CA ASP A 74 17.80 10.44 16.68
C ASP A 74 17.66 9.91 15.24
N GLN A 75 17.13 8.69 15.05
CA GLN A 75 16.96 8.07 13.74
C GLN A 75 15.48 7.91 13.35
N PRO A 76 15.13 8.13 12.07
CA PRO A 76 13.76 7.92 11.58
C PRO A 76 13.41 6.42 11.55
N LEU A 77 12.17 6.09 11.89
CA LEU A 77 11.67 4.71 11.77
C LEU A 77 11.55 4.33 10.29
N ARG A 78 11.79 3.06 9.98
CA ARG A 78 11.71 2.57 8.58
C ARG A 78 10.25 2.34 8.17
N VAL A 79 9.99 2.52 6.88
CA VAL A 79 8.71 2.19 6.24
C VAL A 79 8.56 0.66 6.23
N GLU A 80 7.58 0.12 6.94
CA GLU A 80 7.31 -1.32 6.96
C GLU A 80 6.02 -1.65 6.20
N ALA A 81 6.01 -2.82 5.56
CA ALA A 81 4.75 -3.41 5.09
C ALA A 81 3.84 -3.64 6.29
N VAL A 82 2.52 -3.48 6.09
CA VAL A 82 1.56 -3.41 7.18
C VAL A 82 1.64 -4.59 8.14
N GLY A 83 2.37 -4.34 9.20
CA GLY A 83 2.70 -5.21 10.33
C GLY A 83 3.44 -4.41 11.39
N GLY A 84 3.44 -3.06 11.28
CA GLY A 84 3.92 -2.13 12.27
C GLY A 84 2.79 -1.80 13.25
N GLU A 85 2.92 -2.21 14.51
CA GLU A 85 1.86 -2.09 15.53
C GLU A 85 1.29 -0.68 15.72
N GLU A 86 2.06 0.37 15.41
CA GLU A 86 1.66 1.77 15.61
C GLU A 86 0.37 2.16 14.89
N CYS A 87 0.14 1.53 13.74
CA CYS A 87 -0.90 1.83 12.77
C CYS A 87 -1.83 0.62 12.59
N GLY A 88 -1.42 -0.51 13.20
CA GLY A 88 -1.91 -1.86 13.02
C GLY A 88 -2.07 -2.26 11.55
N THR A 89 -3.24 -2.81 11.19
CA THR A 89 -3.50 -3.35 9.85
C THR A 89 -4.37 -2.44 9.01
N ALA A 90 -4.05 -2.32 7.72
CA ALA A 90 -4.67 -1.39 6.79
C ALA A 90 -4.80 -2.07 5.42
N SER A 91 -6.01 -2.08 4.87
CA SER A 91 -6.33 -2.80 3.64
C SER A 91 -7.30 -2.04 2.75
N LEU A 92 -7.10 -2.15 1.44
CA LEU A 92 -8.02 -1.71 0.40
C LEU A 92 -8.67 -2.92 -0.25
N THR A 93 -9.99 -2.96 -0.28
CA THR A 93 -10.79 -4.05 -0.85
C THR A 93 -11.70 -3.54 -1.95
N VAL A 94 -11.79 -4.27 -3.06
CA VAL A 94 -12.71 -4.02 -4.17
C VAL A 94 -13.62 -5.23 -4.34
N THR A 95 -14.94 -5.02 -4.41
CA THR A 95 -15.95 -6.09 -4.60
C THR A 95 -16.84 -5.79 -5.81
N SER A 96 -16.99 -6.75 -6.72
CA SER A 96 -17.83 -6.59 -7.92
C SER A 96 -19.29 -6.80 -7.56
N ARG A 97 -20.18 -5.95 -8.05
CA ARG A 97 -21.64 -6.10 -7.89
C ARG A 97 -22.38 -6.35 -9.21
N GLY A 98 -21.63 -6.57 -10.29
CA GLY A 98 -22.20 -6.70 -11.63
C GLY A 98 -22.62 -5.38 -12.27
N GLY A 99 -22.87 -5.44 -13.58
CA GLY A 99 -23.24 -4.26 -14.36
C GLY A 99 -22.19 -3.15 -14.35
N GLY A 100 -20.91 -3.47 -14.16
CA GLY A 100 -19.83 -2.49 -14.05
C GLY A 100 -19.79 -1.69 -12.74
N LEU A 101 -20.54 -2.11 -11.71
CA LEU A 101 -20.49 -1.52 -10.37
C LEU A 101 -19.48 -2.26 -9.49
N ALA A 102 -18.70 -1.50 -8.74
CA ALA A 102 -17.84 -2.03 -7.70
C ALA A 102 -18.01 -1.27 -6.38
N THR A 103 -17.91 -2.00 -5.28
CA THR A 103 -17.72 -1.40 -3.95
C THR A 103 -16.24 -1.32 -3.69
N ILE A 104 -15.79 -0.16 -3.23
CA ILE A 104 -14.40 0.10 -2.91
C ILE A 104 -14.38 0.51 -1.45
N ALA A 105 -13.78 -0.33 -0.64
CA ALA A 105 -13.81 -0.25 0.81
C ALA A 105 -12.40 -0.25 1.37
N TRP A 106 -12.23 0.40 2.51
CA TRP A 106 -10.99 0.41 3.25
C TRP A 106 -11.25 0.10 4.72
N ARG A 107 -10.23 -0.45 5.35
CA ARG A 107 -10.24 -0.75 6.79
C ARG A 107 -8.87 -0.45 7.36
N VAL A 108 -8.84 0.12 8.54
CA VAL A 108 -7.66 0.33 9.38
C VAL A 108 -8.02 -0.16 10.79
N ALA A 109 -7.15 -0.94 11.40
CA ALA A 109 -7.27 -1.38 12.79
C ALA A 109 -5.96 -1.08 13.49
N SER A 110 -6.02 -0.46 14.68
CA SER A 110 -4.84 -0.24 15.52
C SER A 110 -4.85 -1.20 16.72
N THR A 111 -3.66 -1.68 17.09
CA THR A 111 -3.43 -2.49 18.29
C THR A 111 -2.76 -1.68 19.42
N SER A 112 -2.21 -0.51 19.10
CA SER A 112 -1.48 0.37 20.03
C SER A 112 -2.34 1.45 20.69
N GLY A 113 -3.57 1.67 20.22
CA GLY A 113 -4.48 2.66 20.80
C GLY A 113 -5.63 3.03 19.85
N PRO A 114 -6.52 3.95 20.27
CA PRO A 114 -7.55 4.44 19.38
C PRO A 114 -6.93 5.23 18.22
N ILE A 115 -7.45 5.00 17.03
CA ILE A 115 -7.30 5.88 15.87
C ILE A 115 -8.14 7.12 16.16
N VAL A 116 -7.54 8.30 16.10
CA VAL A 116 -8.16 9.59 16.47
C VAL A 116 -8.51 10.45 15.27
N ASP A 117 -7.78 10.30 14.16
CA ASP A 117 -8.12 10.93 12.89
C ASP A 117 -7.72 10.04 11.70
N VAL A 118 -8.49 10.10 10.63
CA VAL A 118 -8.21 9.43 9.36
C VAL A 118 -8.59 10.37 8.24
N GLU A 119 -7.65 10.65 7.35
CA GLU A 119 -7.90 11.39 6.11
C GLU A 119 -7.34 10.60 4.93
N LEU A 120 -8.22 9.98 4.14
CA LEU A 120 -7.85 9.13 3.01
C LEU A 120 -8.47 9.63 1.71
N ASP A 121 -7.65 9.70 0.68
CA ASP A 121 -8.06 9.94 -0.69
C ASP A 121 -8.08 8.63 -1.45
N ALA A 122 -9.24 8.32 -2.02
CA ALA A 122 -9.43 7.17 -2.88
C ALA A 122 -9.77 7.66 -4.30
N ALA A 123 -8.95 7.27 -5.27
CA ALA A 123 -9.18 7.52 -6.68
C ALA A 123 -9.59 6.23 -7.38
N PHE A 124 -10.65 6.31 -8.16
CA PHE A 124 -11.21 5.18 -8.92
C PHE A 124 -11.20 5.55 -10.39
N SER A 125 -10.79 4.61 -11.22
CA SER A 125 -10.75 4.79 -12.67
C SER A 125 -11.27 3.54 -13.34
N GLY A 126 -12.10 3.73 -14.35
CA GLY A 126 -12.58 2.67 -15.23
C GLY A 126 -12.76 3.20 -16.64
N ARG A 127 -13.45 2.44 -17.48
CA ARG A 127 -13.72 2.85 -18.86
C ARG A 127 -14.60 4.09 -18.95
N ALA A 128 -15.48 4.28 -17.97
CA ALA A 128 -16.41 5.41 -17.91
C ALA A 128 -15.76 6.73 -17.44
N GLY A 129 -14.50 6.69 -16.97
CA GLY A 129 -13.78 7.86 -16.47
C GLY A 129 -13.15 7.63 -15.09
N GLY A 130 -12.64 8.72 -14.51
CA GLY A 130 -12.03 8.76 -13.18
C GLY A 130 -12.88 9.56 -12.18
N THR A 131 -12.91 9.13 -10.92
CA THR A 131 -13.55 9.83 -9.81
C THR A 131 -12.64 9.79 -8.59
N MET A 132 -12.63 10.86 -7.80
CA MET A 132 -11.92 10.93 -6.54
C MET A 132 -12.93 11.06 -5.39
N ARG A 133 -12.66 10.39 -4.28
CA ARG A 133 -13.45 10.45 -3.06
C ARG A 133 -12.52 10.60 -1.86
N ARG A 134 -12.78 11.61 -1.03
CA ARG A 134 -12.15 11.77 0.26
C ARG A 134 -12.99 11.11 1.36
N PHE A 135 -12.31 10.45 2.29
CA PHE A 135 -12.88 9.91 3.52
C PHE A 135 -12.22 10.60 4.71
N SER A 136 -13.04 10.99 5.68
CA SER A 136 -12.59 11.58 6.94
C SER A 136 -13.29 10.89 8.11
N VAL A 137 -12.55 10.36 9.08
CA VAL A 137 -13.09 9.77 10.31
C VAL A 137 -12.41 10.41 11.50
N ARG A 138 -13.17 11.08 12.37
CA ARG A 138 -12.67 11.85 13.53
C ARG A 138 -13.19 11.33 14.87
N GLU A 139 -13.79 10.16 14.86
CA GLU A 139 -14.32 9.53 16.06
C GLU A 139 -13.29 8.52 16.58
N PRO A 140 -12.82 8.64 17.84
CA PRO A 140 -11.85 7.71 18.41
C PRO A 140 -12.32 6.26 18.35
N THR A 141 -11.57 5.39 17.65
CA THR A 141 -11.95 3.98 17.48
C THR A 141 -10.72 3.09 17.29
N PRO A 142 -10.71 1.84 17.80
CA PRO A 142 -9.68 0.86 17.43
C PRO A 142 -9.80 0.38 15.98
N HIS A 143 -10.96 0.58 15.35
CA HIS A 143 -11.28 0.13 14.00
C HIS A 143 -11.95 1.25 13.21
N ALA A 144 -11.25 1.77 12.20
CA ALA A 144 -11.77 2.74 11.26
C ALA A 144 -12.03 2.07 9.92
N ALA A 145 -13.14 2.40 9.27
CA ALA A 145 -13.47 1.87 7.96
C ALA A 145 -14.32 2.86 7.17
N GLY A 146 -14.29 2.71 5.85
CA GLY A 146 -15.12 3.48 4.94
C GLY A 146 -15.32 2.73 3.63
N ALA A 147 -16.39 3.09 2.93
CA ALA A 147 -16.67 2.48 1.64
C ALA A 147 -17.43 3.45 0.73
N THR A 148 -17.29 3.23 -0.57
CA THR A 148 -18.11 3.88 -1.59
C THR A 148 -18.45 2.89 -2.69
N VAL A 149 -19.55 3.15 -3.40
CA VAL A 149 -19.91 2.44 -4.62
C VAL A 149 -19.57 3.33 -5.81
N ALA A 150 -18.96 2.75 -6.84
CA ALA A 150 -18.61 3.46 -8.05
C ALA A 150 -19.03 2.65 -9.29
N PHE A 151 -19.51 3.36 -10.32
CA PHE A 151 -19.68 2.80 -11.66
C PHE A 151 -18.36 2.93 -12.42
N LEU A 152 -17.73 1.79 -12.70
CA LEU A 152 -16.44 1.70 -13.39
C LEU A 152 -16.59 1.19 -14.82
N GLY A 153 -17.80 0.76 -15.19
CA GLY A 153 -18.12 0.16 -16.48
C GLY A 153 -17.51 -1.24 -16.64
N VAL A 154 -17.46 -1.71 -17.87
CA VAL A 154 -16.84 -2.99 -18.23
C VAL A 154 -15.40 -2.79 -18.68
N GLY A 155 -14.53 -3.76 -18.40
CA GLY A 155 -13.12 -3.74 -18.77
C GLY A 155 -12.19 -3.53 -17.58
N ARG A 156 -11.04 -2.88 -17.81
CA ARG A 156 -10.04 -2.64 -16.76
C ARG A 156 -10.44 -1.48 -15.88
N ALA A 157 -10.35 -1.68 -14.57
CA ALA A 157 -10.54 -0.65 -13.57
C ALA A 157 -9.42 -0.67 -12.53
N THR A 158 -9.12 0.50 -11.97
CA THR A 158 -8.11 0.67 -10.92
C THR A 158 -8.70 1.48 -9.79
N ALA A 159 -8.51 1.03 -8.56
CA ALA A 159 -8.72 1.80 -7.35
C ALA A 159 -7.38 2.05 -6.68
N THR A 160 -7.11 3.28 -6.31
CA THR A 160 -5.90 3.72 -5.61
C THR A 160 -6.29 4.43 -4.33
N MET A 161 -5.51 4.24 -3.26
CA MET A 161 -5.75 4.90 -1.98
C MET A 161 -4.46 5.35 -1.32
N SER A 162 -4.50 6.52 -0.71
CA SER A 162 -3.40 7.13 0.05
C SER A 162 -3.94 8.15 1.05
N GLY A 163 -3.13 8.54 2.03
CA GLY A 163 -3.52 9.58 2.99
C GLY A 163 -2.81 9.43 4.32
N THR A 164 -3.48 9.81 5.40
CA THR A 164 -2.95 9.78 6.76
C THR A 164 -3.92 9.10 7.73
N VAL A 165 -3.35 8.41 8.71
CA VAL A 165 -4.03 7.87 9.88
C VAL A 165 -3.28 8.41 11.09
N GLU A 166 -3.99 8.96 12.05
CA GLU A 166 -3.45 9.40 13.32
C GLU A 166 -3.96 8.50 14.43
N THR A 167 -3.03 7.97 15.22
CA THR A 167 -3.33 7.25 16.45
C THR A 167 -2.89 8.10 17.64
N PHE A 168 -3.24 7.66 18.83
CA PHE A 168 -2.75 8.30 20.05
C PHE A 168 -1.21 8.36 20.14
N ALA A 169 -0.50 7.39 19.53
CA ALA A 169 0.95 7.27 19.63
C ALA A 169 1.71 7.90 18.44
N ALA A 170 1.15 7.82 17.23
CA ALA A 170 1.86 8.17 16.01
C ALA A 170 0.93 8.74 14.93
N THR A 171 1.54 9.47 13.99
CA THR A 171 0.92 9.82 12.71
C THR A 171 1.55 8.98 11.60
N CYS A 172 0.69 8.49 10.71
CA CYS A 172 0.99 7.35 9.88
C CYS A 172 0.56 7.67 8.44
N ARG A 173 1.50 7.74 7.52
CA ARG A 173 1.22 8.10 6.13
C ARG A 173 1.05 6.84 5.29
N ILE A 174 -0.14 6.67 4.70
CA ILE A 174 -0.41 5.60 3.75
C ILE A 174 0.17 5.98 2.39
N ALA A 175 1.19 5.23 1.95
CA ALA A 175 1.72 5.35 0.61
C ALA A 175 0.68 4.89 -0.42
N PRO A 176 0.68 5.46 -1.65
CA PRO A 176 -0.27 5.07 -2.68
C PRO A 176 -0.24 3.56 -2.96
N ALA A 177 -1.34 2.89 -2.67
CA ALA A 177 -1.54 1.48 -2.99
C ALA A 177 -2.69 1.33 -3.98
N SER A 178 -2.57 0.39 -4.92
CA SER A 178 -3.53 0.20 -5.99
C SER A 178 -4.03 -1.24 -6.10
N VAL A 179 -5.33 -1.40 -6.27
CA VAL A 179 -5.95 -2.66 -6.72
C VAL A 179 -6.38 -2.47 -8.18
N ARG A 180 -5.93 -3.37 -9.05
CA ARG A 180 -6.31 -3.41 -10.47
C ARG A 180 -7.18 -4.63 -10.71
N VAL A 181 -8.30 -4.41 -11.37
CA VAL A 181 -9.30 -5.46 -11.60
C VAL A 181 -9.81 -5.41 -13.03
N HIS A 182 -10.27 -6.54 -13.52
CA HIS A 182 -11.05 -6.59 -14.75
C HIS A 182 -12.50 -6.92 -14.42
N LEU A 183 -13.40 -6.00 -14.77
CA LEU A 183 -14.85 -6.12 -14.59
C LEU A 183 -15.47 -6.67 -15.87
N ARG A 184 -16.38 -7.64 -15.70
CA ARG A 184 -17.16 -8.25 -16.78
C ARG A 184 -18.53 -7.59 -16.91
#